data_AF-A0A6A3KLP8-F1
#
_entry.id   AF-A0A6A3KLP8-F1
#
_cell.length_a   1.000
_cell.length_b   1.000
_cell.length_c   1.000
_cell.angle_alpha   90.00
_cell.angle_beta   90.00
_cell.angle_gamma   90.00
#
_symmetry.space_group_name_H-M   'P 1'
#
loop_
_entity.id
_entity.type
_entity.pdbx_description
1 polymer ?
#
loop_
_entity_poly.entity_id
_entity_poly.type
_entity_poly.pdbx_seq_one_letter_code
_entity_poly.pdbx_strand_id
1 'polypeptide(L)'
;MDIAAETGHLEVLMWLHDNTSARCTTQAMDGAATEGHLDGVKWLHHNRSEGCTANAIDGAATYNKLDVVKWLLANRFEGCTTDAMDNAAYQSLEVVRLLHEHRSEGCTSAAMDGAAEWGNFDVVLFLYSQRREGCSYDAIQVWYLYASKEIRDMRNAVDDSPTENIYDWLVEHHSF
;
A
#
# COMPACT_ATOMS: atom_id res chain seq x y z
N MET A 1 4.25 -19.46 18.72
CA MET A 1 3.11 -19.32 17.80
C MET A 1 3.39 -18.28 16.74
N ASP A 2 4.09 -17.19 17.07
CA ASP A 2 4.49 -16.13 16.12
C ASP A 2 5.09 -16.68 14.82
N ILE A 3 6.17 -17.46 14.89
CA ILE A 3 6.82 -18.06 13.70
C ILE A 3 5.84 -18.92 12.89
N ALA A 4 4.97 -19.71 13.53
CA ALA A 4 4.03 -20.57 12.82
C ALA A 4 2.98 -19.76 12.05
N ALA A 5 2.57 -18.61 12.59
CA ALA A 5 1.68 -17.68 11.90
C ALA A 5 2.40 -16.95 10.75
N GLU A 6 3.62 -16.48 11.00
CA GLU A 6 4.47 -15.79 10.02
C GLU A 6 4.82 -16.70 8.83
N THR A 7 5.09 -17.99 9.04
CA THR A 7 5.39 -18.93 7.95
C THR A 7 4.16 -19.61 7.34
N GLY A 8 2.95 -19.23 7.77
CA GLY A 8 1.70 -19.70 7.18
C GLY A 8 1.29 -21.13 7.53
N HIS A 9 1.88 -21.71 8.57
CA HIS A 9 1.53 -23.05 9.05
C HIS A 9 0.32 -23.00 9.98
N LEU A 10 -0.86 -22.74 9.42
CA LEU A 10 -2.12 -22.58 10.16
C LEU A 10 -2.43 -23.80 11.03
N GLU A 11 -2.24 -25.03 10.55
CA GLU A 11 -2.53 -26.23 11.33
C GLU A 11 -1.59 -26.35 12.54
N VAL A 12 -0.32 -25.96 12.39
CA VAL A 12 0.64 -25.93 13.50
C VAL A 12 0.26 -24.83 14.50
N LEU A 13 -0.15 -23.66 14.01
CA LEU A 13 -0.63 -22.57 14.84
C LEU A 13 -1.84 -22.99 15.69
N MET A 14 -2.85 -23.61 15.07
CA MET A 14 -4.03 -24.16 15.73
C MET A 14 -3.65 -25.24 16.75
N TRP A 15 -2.78 -26.17 16.35
CA TRP A 15 -2.34 -27.24 17.24
C TRP A 15 -1.62 -26.70 18.47
N LEU A 16 -0.71 -25.72 18.29
CA LEU A 16 -0.01 -25.07 19.39
C LEU A 16 -0.97 -24.35 20.34
N HIS A 17 -2.01 -23.71 19.81
CA HIS A 17 -3.03 -23.05 20.61
C HIS A 17 -3.85 -24.03 21.46
N ASP A 18 -4.29 -25.14 20.88
CA ASP A 18 -5.17 -26.11 21.54
C ASP A 18 -4.44 -27.06 22.50
N ASN A 19 -3.17 -27.37 22.21
CA ASN A 19 -2.45 -28.47 22.88
C ASN A 19 -1.32 -28.01 23.78
N THR A 20 -1.01 -26.70 23.82
CA THR A 20 0.13 -26.19 24.59
C THR A 20 -0.20 -24.89 25.31
N SER A 21 0.66 -24.49 26.27
CA SER A 21 0.62 -23.16 26.88
C SER A 21 1.44 -22.12 26.10
N ALA A 22 1.72 -22.38 24.82
CA ALA A 22 2.47 -21.45 23.98
C ALA A 22 1.73 -20.10 23.94
N ARG A 23 2.50 -19.02 23.92
CA ARG A 23 1.97 -17.66 23.75
C ARG A 23 2.30 -17.14 22.36
N CYS A 24 1.56 -16.12 21.95
CA CYS A 24 1.91 -15.29 20.81
C CYS A 24 2.00 -13.82 21.26
N THR A 25 2.56 -13.00 20.40
CA THR A 25 2.54 -11.54 20.52
C THR A 25 1.86 -10.93 19.29
N THR A 26 1.81 -9.60 19.19
CA THR A 26 1.35 -8.92 17.97
C THR A 26 2.14 -9.35 16.73
N GLN A 27 3.38 -9.82 16.90
CA GLN A 27 4.23 -10.34 15.82
C GLN A 27 3.59 -11.50 15.07
N ALA A 28 2.72 -12.29 15.71
CA ALA A 28 2.02 -13.37 15.01
C ALA A 28 1.12 -12.82 13.89
N MET A 29 0.34 -11.77 14.17
CA MET A 29 -0.57 -11.20 13.19
C MET A 29 0.17 -10.27 12.23
N ASP A 30 1.15 -9.50 12.73
CA ASP A 30 1.99 -8.62 11.90
C ASP A 30 2.79 -9.42 10.86
N GLY A 31 3.44 -10.52 11.28
CA GLY A 31 4.19 -11.42 10.40
C GLY A 31 3.28 -12.16 9.42
N ALA A 32 2.18 -12.75 9.90
CA ALA A 32 1.21 -13.41 9.02
C ALA A 32 0.63 -12.45 7.97
N ALA A 33 0.40 -11.19 8.34
CA ALA A 33 -0.09 -10.17 7.42
C ALA A 33 0.97 -9.81 6.37
N THR A 34 2.21 -9.58 6.81
CA THR A 34 3.35 -9.24 5.95
C THR A 34 3.60 -10.33 4.89
N GLU A 35 3.54 -11.60 5.28
CA GLU A 35 3.75 -12.73 4.39
C GLU A 35 2.52 -13.10 3.54
N GLY A 36 1.35 -12.54 3.86
CA GLY A 36 0.11 -12.72 3.09
C GLY A 36 -0.75 -13.89 3.52
N HIS A 37 -0.53 -14.43 4.72
CA HIS A 37 -1.26 -15.57 5.27
C HIS A 37 -2.61 -15.15 5.85
N LEU A 38 -3.55 -14.79 4.97
CA LEU A 38 -4.88 -14.29 5.33
C LEU A 38 -5.65 -15.20 6.29
N ASP A 39 -5.57 -16.52 6.11
CA ASP A 39 -6.26 -17.46 7.00
C ASP A 39 -5.64 -17.47 8.41
N GLY A 40 -4.32 -17.32 8.50
CA GLY A 40 -3.61 -17.10 9.77
C GLY A 40 -4.03 -15.79 10.44
N VAL A 41 -4.13 -14.69 9.69
CA VAL A 41 -4.59 -13.39 10.19
C VAL A 41 -6.03 -13.49 10.72
N LYS A 42 -6.95 -14.06 9.93
CA LYS A 42 -8.35 -14.29 10.35
C LYS A 42 -8.42 -15.15 11.60
N TRP A 43 -7.66 -16.25 11.63
CA TRP A 43 -7.68 -17.16 12.77
C TRP A 43 -7.17 -16.46 14.04
N LEU A 44 -6.06 -15.74 13.96
CA LEU A 44 -5.50 -14.96 15.07
C LEU A 44 -6.51 -13.92 15.56
N HIS A 45 -7.18 -13.20 14.65
CA HIS A 45 -8.18 -12.20 15.03
C HIS A 45 -9.35 -12.78 15.84
N HIS A 46 -9.84 -13.97 15.47
CA HIS A 46 -10.99 -14.56 16.15
C HIS A 46 -10.63 -15.31 17.44
N ASN A 47 -9.39 -15.82 17.57
CA ASN A 47 -9.01 -16.73 18.65
C ASN A 47 -8.02 -16.12 19.65
N ARG A 48 -7.41 -14.97 19.33
CA ARG A 48 -6.38 -14.30 20.14
C ARG A 48 -6.73 -12.85 20.39
N SER A 49 -6.28 -12.32 21.53
CA SER A 49 -6.58 -10.95 21.96
C SER A 49 -5.37 -10.01 21.85
N GLU A 50 -4.19 -10.53 21.51
CA GLU A 50 -2.97 -9.74 21.33
C GLU A 50 -3.09 -8.73 20.19
N GLY A 51 -3.87 -9.05 19.16
CA GLY A 51 -4.10 -8.17 18.03
C GLY A 51 -2.89 -8.05 17.09
N CYS A 52 -2.72 -6.86 16.53
CA CYS A 52 -1.66 -6.48 15.59
C CYS A 52 -1.18 -5.06 15.91
N THR A 53 -0.18 -4.58 15.19
CA THR A 53 0.26 -3.18 15.18
C THR A 53 0.07 -2.58 13.78
N ALA A 54 0.49 -1.32 13.58
CA ALA A 54 0.53 -0.71 12.26
C ALA A 54 1.37 -1.52 11.24
N ASN A 55 2.35 -2.30 11.73
CA ASN A 55 3.19 -3.16 10.90
C ASN A 55 2.40 -4.19 10.09
N ALA A 56 1.21 -4.61 10.55
CA ALA A 56 0.39 -5.54 9.79
C ALA A 56 -0.06 -4.96 8.44
N ILE A 57 -0.51 -3.70 8.42
CA ILE A 57 -0.90 -3.03 7.17
C ILE A 57 0.34 -2.57 6.42
N ASP A 58 1.34 -2.00 7.09
CA ASP A 58 2.57 -1.51 6.45
C ASP A 58 3.30 -2.64 5.71
N GLY A 59 3.47 -3.80 6.35
CA GLY A 59 4.09 -4.98 5.76
C GLY A 59 3.25 -5.59 4.64
N ALA A 60 1.94 -5.77 4.87
CA ALA A 60 1.04 -6.28 3.84
C ALA A 60 1.00 -5.37 2.60
N ALA A 61 1.03 -4.06 2.78
CA ALA A 61 1.09 -3.09 1.69
C ALA A 61 2.42 -3.13 0.95
N THR A 62 3.54 -3.21 1.69
CA THR A 62 4.90 -3.33 1.15
C THR A 62 5.07 -4.54 0.23
N TYR A 63 4.46 -5.68 0.56
CA TYR A 63 4.56 -6.90 -0.26
C TYR A 63 3.31 -7.17 -1.11
N ASN A 64 2.48 -6.15 -1.35
CA ASN A 64 1.28 -6.21 -2.19
C ASN A 64 0.32 -7.37 -1.81
N LYS A 65 0.12 -7.61 -0.52
CA LYS A 65 -0.81 -8.60 0.02
C LYS A 65 -2.23 -8.03 0.06
N LEU A 66 -2.76 -7.71 -1.12
CA LEU A 66 -4.01 -6.97 -1.32
C LEU A 66 -5.19 -7.51 -0.48
N ASP A 67 -5.40 -8.82 -0.47
CA ASP A 67 -6.51 -9.44 0.28
C ASP A 67 -6.36 -9.28 1.79
N VAL A 68 -5.13 -9.30 2.29
CA VAL A 68 -4.82 -9.02 3.69
C VAL A 68 -5.07 -7.56 4.02
N VAL A 69 -4.62 -6.63 3.18
CA VAL A 69 -4.85 -5.19 3.39
C VAL A 69 -6.35 -4.89 3.42
N LYS A 70 -7.12 -5.39 2.44
CA LYS A 70 -8.59 -5.28 2.39
C LYS A 70 -9.22 -5.78 3.68
N TRP A 71 -8.80 -6.96 4.14
CA TRP A 71 -9.36 -7.56 5.32
C TRP A 71 -9.00 -6.79 6.60
N LEU A 72 -7.75 -6.36 6.75
CA LEU A 72 -7.31 -5.58 7.91
C LEU A 72 -8.03 -4.24 7.99
N LEU A 73 -8.16 -3.49 6.89
CA LEU A 73 -8.88 -2.21 6.88
C LEU A 73 -10.37 -2.36 7.25
N ALA A 74 -10.98 -3.50 6.94
CA ALA A 74 -12.38 -3.76 7.26
C ALA A 74 -12.62 -4.24 8.71
N ASN A 75 -11.60 -4.82 9.37
CA ASN A 75 -11.77 -5.53 10.64
C ASN A 75 -10.89 -5.01 11.80
N ARG A 76 -9.94 -4.12 11.51
CA ARG A 76 -8.92 -3.64 12.45
C ARG A 76 -8.82 -2.11 12.39
N PHE A 77 -8.37 -1.51 13.48
CA PHE A 77 -8.41 -0.05 13.69
C PHE A 77 -7.07 0.52 14.18
N GLU A 78 -6.05 -0.32 14.31
CA GLU A 78 -4.69 0.05 14.68
C GLU A 78 -4.05 1.03 13.67
N GLY A 79 -4.55 1.02 12.43
CA GLY A 79 -4.10 1.90 11.37
C GLY A 79 -2.83 1.43 10.67
N CYS A 80 -2.21 2.35 9.97
CA CYS A 80 -0.95 2.15 9.26
C CYS A 80 -0.07 3.38 9.48
N THR A 81 1.17 3.33 9.00
CA THR A 81 2.01 4.53 8.91
C THR A 81 2.03 5.03 7.45
N THR A 82 2.79 6.10 7.19
CA THR A 82 3.06 6.54 5.81
C THR A 82 3.80 5.47 5.00
N ASP A 83 4.53 4.56 5.67
CA ASP A 83 5.29 3.49 5.02
C ASP A 83 4.38 2.56 4.21
N ALA A 84 3.13 2.36 4.61
CA ALA A 84 2.18 1.56 3.84
C ALA A 84 1.99 2.12 2.42
N MET A 85 1.72 3.42 2.29
CA MET A 85 1.47 4.03 0.98
C MET A 85 2.78 4.30 0.23
N ASP A 86 3.83 4.71 0.95
CA ASP A 86 5.16 4.93 0.38
C ASP A 86 5.71 3.65 -0.25
N ASN A 87 5.66 2.52 0.46
CA ASN A 87 6.15 1.23 -0.04
C ASN A 87 5.21 0.59 -1.06
N ALA A 88 3.89 0.76 -0.93
CA ALA A 88 2.94 0.28 -1.93
C ALA A 88 3.10 1.00 -3.28
N ALA A 89 3.51 2.27 -3.26
CA ALA A 89 3.69 3.07 -4.48
C ALA A 89 4.75 2.51 -5.44
N TYR A 90 5.71 1.73 -4.91
CA TYR A 90 6.69 1.01 -5.72
C TYR A 90 6.10 -0.09 -6.59
N GLN A 91 4.92 -0.63 -6.25
CA GLN A 91 4.47 -1.92 -6.80
C GLN A 91 3.00 -1.96 -7.20
N SER A 92 2.10 -1.25 -6.51
CA SER A 92 0.66 -1.52 -6.60
C SER A 92 -0.20 -0.27 -6.47
N LEU A 93 -0.74 0.20 -7.61
CA LEU A 93 -1.75 1.25 -7.62
C LEU A 93 -3.01 0.85 -6.84
N GLU A 94 -3.40 -0.42 -6.86
CA GLU A 94 -4.62 -0.86 -6.17
C GLU A 94 -4.50 -0.71 -4.66
N VAL A 95 -3.36 -1.11 -4.07
CA VAL A 95 -3.10 -0.91 -2.65
C VAL A 95 -3.01 0.58 -2.31
N VAL A 96 -2.36 1.39 -3.15
CA VAL A 96 -2.29 2.85 -2.95
C VAL A 96 -3.68 3.49 -2.95
N ARG A 97 -4.56 3.15 -3.89
CA ARG A 97 -5.95 3.63 -3.94
C ARG A 97 -6.72 3.23 -2.69
N LEU A 98 -6.62 1.96 -2.31
CA LEU A 98 -7.32 1.41 -1.16
C LEU A 98 -6.90 2.10 0.14
N LEU A 99 -5.59 2.32 0.34
CA LEU A 99 -5.07 3.07 1.48
C LEU A 99 -5.50 4.53 1.44
N HIS A 100 -5.51 5.18 0.25
CA HIS A 100 -5.94 6.57 0.11
C HIS A 100 -7.42 6.77 0.45
N GLU A 101 -8.29 5.84 0.09
CA GLU A 101 -9.73 5.92 0.39
C GLU A 101 -10.06 5.69 1.87
N HIS A 102 -9.27 4.86 2.57
CA HIS A 102 -9.62 4.38 3.92
C HIS A 102 -8.76 4.97 5.04
N ARG A 103 -7.62 5.60 4.74
CA ARG A 103 -6.66 6.09 5.73
C ARG A 103 -6.31 7.57 5.51
N SER A 104 -6.09 8.27 6.62
CA SER A 104 -5.78 9.71 6.62
C SER A 104 -4.29 10.02 6.81
N GLU A 105 -3.48 9.03 7.15
CA GLU A 105 -2.04 9.15 7.42
C GLU A 105 -1.28 9.63 6.18
N GLY A 106 -1.72 9.20 5.00
CA GLY A 106 -1.21 9.68 3.74
C GLY A 106 0.09 9.04 3.27
N CYS A 107 0.85 9.78 2.49
CA CYS A 107 2.17 9.38 1.98
C CYS A 107 3.14 10.56 2.06
N THR A 108 4.43 10.27 1.97
CA THR A 108 5.47 11.28 1.83
C THR A 108 5.86 11.47 0.36
N SER A 109 6.85 12.32 0.09
CA SER A 109 7.44 12.42 -1.25
C SER A 109 8.08 11.11 -1.72
N ALA A 110 8.44 10.21 -0.79
CA ALA A 110 9.03 8.91 -1.11
C ALA A 110 8.10 8.04 -1.98
N ALA A 111 6.78 8.14 -1.80
CA ALA A 111 5.81 7.43 -2.64
C ALA A 111 5.94 7.81 -4.12
N MET A 112 5.98 9.12 -4.42
CA MET A 112 6.06 9.62 -5.79
C MET A 112 7.45 9.38 -6.39
N ASP A 113 8.50 9.56 -5.58
CA ASP A 113 9.88 9.33 -5.99
C ASP A 113 10.14 7.85 -6.31
N GLY A 114 9.70 6.95 -5.44
CA GLY A 114 9.81 5.51 -5.64
C GLY A 114 8.99 5.00 -6.83
N ALA A 115 7.77 5.50 -7.01
CA ALA A 115 6.95 5.18 -8.17
C ALA A 115 7.60 5.65 -9.49
N ALA A 116 8.23 6.83 -9.49
CA ALA A 116 8.96 7.35 -10.65
C ALA A 116 10.22 6.51 -10.96
N GLU A 117 11.02 6.15 -9.95
CA GLU A 117 12.22 5.32 -10.10
C GLU A 117 11.90 3.95 -10.72
N TRP A 118 10.78 3.35 -10.31
CA TRP A 118 10.34 2.04 -10.81
C TRP A 118 9.47 2.09 -12.07
N GLY A 119 9.21 3.28 -12.61
CA GLY A 119 8.40 3.48 -13.82
C GLY A 119 6.91 3.17 -13.63
N ASN A 120 6.40 3.23 -12.40
CA ASN A 120 4.98 3.06 -12.08
C ASN A 120 4.21 4.37 -12.33
N PHE A 121 4.08 4.73 -13.61
CA PHE A 121 3.45 5.98 -14.04
C PHE A 121 2.01 6.13 -13.55
N ASP A 122 1.24 5.05 -13.46
CA ASP A 122 -0.14 5.08 -12.97
C ASP A 122 -0.22 5.57 -11.51
N VAL A 123 0.75 5.16 -10.68
CA VAL A 123 0.86 5.61 -9.30
C VAL A 123 1.30 7.06 -9.24
N VAL A 124 2.28 7.46 -10.06
CA VAL A 124 2.72 8.87 -10.15
C VAL A 124 1.56 9.77 -10.53
N LEU A 125 0.80 9.42 -11.56
CA LEU A 125 -0.38 10.18 -12.00
C LEU A 125 -1.45 10.22 -10.92
N PHE A 126 -1.72 9.09 -10.26
CA PHE A 126 -2.69 9.03 -9.18
C PHE A 126 -2.30 9.95 -8.02
N LEU A 127 -1.08 9.83 -7.51
CA LEU A 127 -0.58 10.66 -6.42
C LEU A 127 -0.57 12.14 -6.83
N TYR A 128 -0.13 12.48 -8.04
CA TYR A 128 -0.16 13.86 -8.53
C TYR A 128 -1.57 14.46 -8.58
N SER A 129 -2.56 13.67 -9.00
CA SER A 129 -3.94 14.16 -9.12
C SER A 129 -4.68 14.30 -7.78
N GLN A 130 -4.40 13.42 -6.82
CA GLN A 130 -5.18 13.32 -5.58
C GLN A 130 -4.48 13.94 -4.37
N ARG A 131 -3.19 14.27 -4.46
CA ARG A 131 -2.36 14.62 -3.29
C ARG A 131 -1.60 15.93 -3.45
N ARG A 132 -1.46 16.66 -2.34
CA ARG A 132 -0.79 17.99 -2.29
C ARG A 132 0.65 17.92 -1.82
N GLU A 133 1.13 16.76 -1.37
CA GLU A 133 2.48 16.60 -0.80
C GLU A 133 3.61 16.76 -1.84
N GLY A 134 3.30 16.69 -3.15
CA GLY A 134 4.26 16.91 -4.24
C GLY A 134 5.30 15.79 -4.41
N CYS A 135 6.36 16.08 -5.16
CA CYS A 135 7.54 15.20 -5.38
C CYS A 135 8.84 15.94 -5.07
N SER A 136 9.93 15.20 -4.89
CA SER A 136 11.26 15.80 -4.91
C SER A 136 11.68 16.19 -6.34
N TYR A 137 12.71 17.02 -6.45
CA TYR A 137 13.26 17.46 -7.74
C TYR A 137 13.79 16.29 -8.58
N ASP A 138 14.25 15.22 -7.95
CA ASP A 138 14.81 14.05 -8.63
C ASP A 138 13.73 13.21 -9.32
N ALA A 139 12.56 13.06 -8.69
CA ALA A 139 11.43 12.37 -9.31
C ALA A 139 10.87 13.14 -10.52
N ILE A 140 10.90 14.48 -10.46
CA ILE A 140 10.59 15.34 -11.60
C ILE A 140 11.58 15.06 -12.74
N GLN A 141 12.88 14.94 -12.47
CA GLN A 141 13.88 14.64 -13.51
C GLN A 141 13.76 13.24 -14.10
N VAL A 142 13.50 12.22 -13.29
CA VAL A 142 13.28 10.85 -13.76
C VAL A 142 12.06 10.79 -14.66
N TRP A 143 10.96 11.44 -14.26
CA TRP A 143 9.79 11.60 -15.10
C TRP A 143 10.12 12.33 -16.41
N TYR A 144 10.92 13.41 -16.37
CA TYR A 144 11.35 14.12 -17.58
C TYR A 144 12.17 13.29 -18.57
N LEU A 145 12.95 12.33 -18.07
CA LEU A 145 13.85 11.50 -18.88
C LEU A 145 13.16 10.26 -19.43
N TYR A 146 12.18 9.70 -18.72
CA TYR A 146 11.57 8.41 -19.02
C TYR A 146 10.09 8.46 -19.35
N ALA A 147 9.40 9.56 -19.05
CA ALA A 147 8.02 9.73 -19.47
C ALA A 147 7.96 9.93 -20.99
N SER A 148 6.98 9.29 -21.62
CA SER A 148 6.79 9.36 -23.06
C SER A 148 6.53 10.80 -23.51
N LYS A 149 6.72 11.08 -24.81
CA LYS A 149 6.52 12.43 -25.37
C LYS A 149 5.13 12.98 -25.04
N GLU A 150 4.10 12.14 -25.01
CA GLU A 150 2.74 12.49 -24.62
C GLU A 150 2.68 13.12 -23.23
N ILE A 151 3.43 12.57 -22.28
CA ILE A 151 3.49 13.05 -20.90
C ILE A 151 4.20 14.41 -20.79
N ARG A 152 5.22 14.63 -21.63
CA ARG A 152 5.90 15.94 -21.73
C ARG A 152 5.01 17.00 -22.37
N ASP A 153 4.21 16.62 -23.37
CA ASP A 153 3.27 17.51 -24.06
C ASP A 153 2.07 17.87 -23.15
N MET A 154 1.66 16.97 -22.24
CA MET A 154 0.63 17.23 -21.22
C MET A 154 0.99 18.36 -20.26
N ARG A 155 2.25 18.47 -19.79
CA ARG A 155 2.65 19.58 -18.89
C ARG A 155 2.60 20.94 -19.59
N ASN A 156 3.01 21.00 -20.86
CA ASN A 156 2.95 22.24 -21.64
C ASN A 156 1.50 22.72 -21.87
N ALA A 157 0.53 21.81 -21.85
CA ALA A 157 -0.89 22.15 -21.94
C ALA A 157 -1.48 22.62 -20.59
N VAL A 158 -0.96 22.12 -19.46
CA VAL A 158 -1.43 22.46 -18.10
C VAL A 158 -0.87 23.79 -17.60
N ASP A 159 0.37 24.17 -17.97
CA ASP A 159 0.90 25.52 -17.68
C ASP A 159 0.06 26.65 -18.33
N ASP A 160 -0.77 26.32 -19.34
CA ASP A 160 -1.66 27.25 -20.04
C ASP A 160 -3.15 27.18 -19.59
N SER A 161 -3.55 26.28 -18.69
CA SER A 161 -4.97 26.07 -18.30
C SER A 161 -5.19 25.99 -16.78
N PRO A 162 -6.01 26.86 -16.15
CA PRO A 162 -6.01 26.97 -14.70
C PRO A 162 -6.85 25.93 -13.92
N THR A 163 -7.60 25.00 -14.51
CA THR A 163 -8.64 24.29 -13.73
C THR A 163 -9.05 22.88 -14.13
N GLU A 164 -8.49 22.25 -15.17
CA GLU A 164 -8.91 20.88 -15.52
C GLU A 164 -8.05 19.82 -14.83
N ASN A 165 -8.73 18.95 -14.10
CA ASN A 165 -8.17 17.77 -13.46
C ASN A 165 -7.57 16.86 -14.55
N ILE A 166 -6.25 16.70 -14.53
CA ILE A 166 -5.47 15.93 -15.51
C ILE A 166 -6.01 14.50 -15.67
N TYR A 167 -6.60 13.92 -14.63
CA TYR A 167 -7.21 12.58 -14.68
C TYR A 167 -8.45 12.51 -15.59
N ASP A 168 -9.29 13.55 -15.58
CA ASP A 168 -10.49 13.59 -16.41
C ASP A 168 -10.13 13.79 -17.89
N TRP A 169 -9.12 14.63 -18.17
CA TRP A 169 -8.56 14.78 -19.52
C TRP A 169 -7.99 13.47 -20.07
N LEU A 170 -7.24 12.72 -19.24
CA LEU A 170 -6.67 11.41 -19.59
C LEU A 170 -7.74 10.37 -19.94
N VAL A 171 -8.81 10.27 -19.15
CA VAL A 171 -9.91 9.31 -19.38
C VAL A 171 -10.72 9.69 -20.63
N GLU A 172 -10.91 10.97 -20.91
CA GLU A 172 -11.63 11.45 -22.08
C GLU A 172 -10.86 11.29 -23.39
N HIS A 173 -9.53 11.45 -23.37
CA HIS A 173 -8.72 11.53 -24.58
C HIS A 173 -7.91 10.26 -24.88
N HIS A 174 -7.83 9.31 -23.94
CA HIS A 174 -7.13 8.06 -24.13
C HIS A 174 -7.93 6.88 -23.54
N SER A 175 -8.52 6.05 -24.41
CA SER A 175 -8.87 4.67 -24.06
C SER A 175 -7.60 3.83 -24.15
N PHE A 176 -7.24 3.15 -23.06
CA PHE A 176 -6.22 2.09 -23.07
C PHE A 176 -6.61 0.94 -24.01
#